data_AF-A0A0S9NJW2-F1
#
_entry.id   AF-A0A0S9NJW2-F1
#
_cell.length_a   1.000
_cell.length_b   1.000
_cell.length_c   1.000
_cell.angle_alpha   90.00
_cell.angle_beta   90.00
_cell.angle_gamma   90.00
#
_symmetry.space_group_name_H-M   'P 1'
#
loop_
_entity.id
_entity.type
_entity.pdbx_description
1 polymer ?
#
loop_
_entity_poly.entity_id
_entity_poly.type
_entity_poly.pdbx_seq_one_letter_code
_entity_poly.pdbx_strand_id
1 'polypeptide(L)'
;MSRKARPMPPAERPAALGVLRASLVFVWLATAVVSVVEREGQSALLLQQAGWTDAAAIRTVVFAGAGADLLLGLAMALRPGRWVYWAALGVMALMTLAATLLLPALWLHPLGPLTKNIPLAAGLWLLLREEARR
;
A
#
# COMPACT_ATOMS: atom_id res chain seq x y z
N MET A 1 -16.19 -33.34 -9.65
CA MET A 1 -17.28 -32.36 -9.46
C MET A 1 -16.68 -30.97 -9.33
N SER A 2 -16.69 -30.18 -10.41
CA SER A 2 -16.18 -28.80 -10.41
C SER A 2 -17.32 -27.87 -9.96
N ARG A 3 -17.27 -27.37 -8.73
CA ARG A 3 -18.16 -26.29 -8.27
C ARG A 3 -17.81 -25.06 -9.10
N LYS A 4 -18.54 -24.80 -10.19
CA LYS A 4 -18.52 -23.49 -10.86
C LYS A 4 -18.79 -22.44 -9.79
N ALA A 5 -17.85 -21.53 -9.56
CA ALA A 5 -18.01 -20.43 -8.63
C ALA A 5 -19.28 -19.68 -9.00
N ARG A 6 -20.29 -19.70 -8.13
CA ARG A 6 -21.54 -19.00 -8.36
C ARG A 6 -21.23 -17.50 -8.35
N PRO A 7 -21.63 -16.73 -9.37
CA PRO A 7 -21.43 -15.28 -9.36
C PRO A 7 -22.13 -14.68 -8.13
N MET A 8 -21.45 -13.74 -7.46
CA MET A 8 -22.02 -13.05 -6.29
C MET A 8 -23.32 -12.33 -6.68
N PRO A 9 -24.37 -12.39 -5.85
CA PRO A 9 -25.58 -11.61 -6.02
C PRO A 9 -25.26 -10.11 -6.19
N PRO A 10 -26.05 -9.36 -7.00
CA PRO A 10 -25.80 -7.93 -7.25
C PRO A 10 -25.70 -7.06 -5.99
N ALA A 11 -26.41 -7.43 -4.91
CA ALA A 11 -26.42 -6.69 -3.65
C ALA A 11 -25.17 -6.89 -2.78
N GLU A 12 -24.44 -8.00 -2.94
CA GLU A 12 -23.25 -8.32 -2.12
C GLU A 12 -21.99 -7.64 -2.66
N ARG A 13 -21.95 -7.36 -3.97
CA ARG A 13 -20.79 -6.76 -4.62
C ARG A 13 -20.43 -5.36 -4.07
N PRO A 14 -21.37 -4.41 -3.90
CA PRO A 14 -21.06 -3.10 -3.32
C PRO A 14 -20.52 -3.20 -1.89
N ALA A 15 -21.07 -4.10 -1.07
CA ALA A 15 -20.60 -4.34 0.28
C ALA A 15 -19.16 -4.89 0.29
N ALA A 16 -18.86 -5.90 -0.54
CA ALA A 16 -17.52 -6.48 -0.65
C ALA A 16 -16.47 -5.45 -1.10
N LEU A 17 -16.82 -4.58 -2.06
CA LEU A 17 -15.93 -3.50 -2.49
C LEU A 17 -15.74 -2.42 -1.40
N GLY A 18 -16.79 -2.15 -0.62
CA GLY A 18 -16.71 -1.28 0.55
C GLY A 18 -15.73 -1.82 1.59
N VAL A 19 -15.81 -3.12 1.91
CA VAL A 19 -14.89 -3.80 2.83
C VAL A 19 -13.45 -3.78 2.29
N LEU A 20 -13.25 -4.07 1.00
CA LEU A 20 -11.94 -3.99 0.36
C LEU A 20 -11.35 -2.59 0.44
N ARG A 21 -12.14 -1.55 0.18
CA ARG A 21 -11.67 -0.17 0.29
C ARG A 21 -11.32 0.17 1.74
N ALA A 22 -12.15 -0.20 2.71
CA ALA A 22 -11.91 0.06 4.11
C ALA A 22 -10.63 -0.64 4.61
N SER A 23 -10.34 -1.87 4.15
CA SER A 23 -9.11 -2.57 4.50
C SER A 23 -7.87 -1.90 3.91
N LEU A 24 -7.94 -1.41 2.67
CA LEU A 24 -6.85 -0.64 2.07
C LEU A 24 -6.64 0.69 2.81
N VAL A 25 -7.71 1.46 3.09
CA VAL A 25 -7.60 2.68 3.90
C VAL A 25 -6.93 2.40 5.25
N PHE A 26 -7.33 1.32 5.93
CA PHE A 26 -6.72 0.92 7.19
C PHE A 26 -5.22 0.65 7.05
N VAL A 27 -4.80 -0.12 6.04
CA VAL A 27 -3.38 -0.42 5.81
C VAL A 27 -2.57 0.85 5.58
N TRP A 28 -3.03 1.78 4.75
CA TRP A 28 -2.34 3.05 4.49
C TRP A 28 -2.26 3.94 5.74
N LEU A 29 -3.35 4.07 6.50
CA LEU A 29 -3.32 4.88 7.72
C LEU A 29 -2.50 4.23 8.83
N ALA A 30 -2.57 2.92 8.99
CA ALA A 30 -1.78 2.19 9.97
C ALA A 30 -0.28 2.28 9.66
N THR A 31 0.12 2.16 8.40
CA THR A 31 1.53 2.30 7.97
C THR A 31 2.05 3.72 8.19
N ALA A 32 1.24 4.75 7.95
CA ALA A 32 1.60 6.13 8.30
C ALA A 32 1.82 6.31 9.81
N VAL A 33 0.91 5.81 10.65
CA VAL A 33 1.04 5.88 12.11
C VAL A 33 2.28 5.13 12.59
N VAL A 34 2.47 3.88 12.13
CA VAL A 34 3.63 3.06 12.49
C VAL A 34 4.92 3.76 12.11
N SER A 35 5.00 4.37 10.91
CA SER A 35 6.19 5.09 10.47
C SER A 35 6.51 6.32 11.33
N VAL A 36 5.48 6.98 11.89
CA VAL A 36 5.64 8.12 12.80
C VAL A 36 5.95 7.69 14.24
N VAL A 37 5.55 6.48 14.66
CA VAL A 37 5.89 5.93 15.98
C VAL A 37 7.31 5.35 15.97
N GLU A 38 7.65 4.58 14.94
CA GLU A 38 8.94 3.92 14.73
C GLU A 38 10.01 4.88 14.14
N ARG A 39 10.00 6.17 14.50
CA ARG A 39 10.78 7.26 13.85
C ARG A 39 12.27 6.96 13.57
N GLU A 40 12.88 6.09 14.37
CA GLU A 40 14.28 5.66 14.27
C GLU A 40 14.45 4.13 14.23
N GLY A 41 13.36 3.40 14.04
CA GLY A 41 13.32 1.94 14.09
C GLY A 41 13.63 1.30 12.74
N GLN A 42 12.81 0.32 12.38
CA GLN A 42 13.08 -0.60 11.27
C GLN A 42 13.26 0.08 9.91
N SER A 43 12.49 1.14 9.61
CA SER A 43 12.60 1.86 8.33
C SER A 43 13.93 2.59 8.17
N ALA A 44 14.46 3.16 9.25
CA ALA A 44 15.77 3.82 9.25
C ALA A 44 16.90 2.79 9.12
N LEU A 45 16.79 1.66 9.83
CA LEU A 45 17.75 0.55 9.74
C LEU A 45 17.82 -0.05 8.33
N LEU A 46 16.67 -0.20 7.65
CA LEU A 46 16.63 -0.67 6.26
C LEU A 46 17.37 0.28 5.32
N LEU A 47 17.22 1.59 5.49
CA LEU A 47 17.95 2.57 4.67
C LEU A 47 19.46 2.56 4.99
N GLN A 48 19.84 2.38 6.25
CA GLN A 48 21.26 2.20 6.62
C GLN A 48 21.85 0.93 6.00
N GLN A 49 21.11 -0.18 6.02
CA GLN A 49 21.49 -1.41 5.32
C GLN A 49 21.57 -1.23 3.80
N ALA A 50 20.81 -0.30 3.23
CA ALA A 50 20.91 0.13 1.84
C ALA A 50 22.15 1.00 1.55
N GLY A 51 22.98 1.30 2.56
CA GLY A 51 24.16 2.14 2.44
C GLY A 51 23.92 3.63 2.68
N TRP A 52 22.74 4.05 3.16
CA TRP A 52 22.49 5.45 3.51
C TRP A 52 23.15 5.79 4.85
N THR A 53 23.97 6.84 4.87
CA THR A 53 24.70 7.27 6.07
C THR A 53 24.22 8.60 6.65
N ASP A 54 23.53 9.42 5.85
CA ASP A 54 23.00 10.71 6.31
C ASP A 54 21.67 10.53 7.05
N ALA A 55 21.68 10.76 8.37
CA ALA A 55 20.51 10.67 9.22
C ALA A 55 19.39 11.66 8.84
N ALA A 56 19.72 12.85 8.33
CA ALA A 56 18.72 13.84 7.91
C ALA A 56 18.01 13.38 6.62
N ALA A 57 18.75 12.84 5.66
CA ALA A 57 18.19 12.26 4.45
C ALA A 57 17.28 11.06 4.77
N ILE A 58 17.73 10.16 5.66
CA ILE A 58 16.93 9.01 6.12
C ILE A 58 15.61 9.46 6.74
N ARG A 59 15.65 10.39 7.70
CA ARG A 59 14.43 10.92 8.34
C ARG A 59 13.49 11.55 7.32
N THR A 60 14.03 12.34 6.39
CA THR A 60 13.24 13.00 5.34
C THR A 60 12.47 11.98 4.51
N VAL A 61 13.14 10.92 4.06
CA VAL A 61 12.50 9.87 3.25
C VAL A 61 11.45 9.10 4.04
N VAL A 62 11.73 8.76 5.31
CA VAL A 62 10.77 8.05 6.18
C VAL A 62 9.52 8.90 6.41
N PHE A 63 9.67 10.19 6.74
CA PHE A 63 8.52 11.08 6.93
C PHE A 63 7.79 11.39 5.62
N ALA A 64 8.49 11.48 4.49
CA ALA A 64 7.86 11.62 3.19
C ALA A 64 7.00 10.40 2.83
N GLY A 65 7.51 9.18 3.09
CA GLY A 65 6.75 7.95 2.95
C GLY A 65 5.51 7.92 3.85
N ALA A 66 5.67 8.23 5.14
CA ALA A 66 4.56 8.30 6.09
C ALA A 66 3.49 9.33 5.67
N GLY A 67 3.94 10.49 5.18
CA GLY A 67 3.05 11.52 4.65
C GLY A 67 2.30 11.08 3.40
N ALA A 68 2.98 10.39 2.48
CA ALA A 68 2.34 9.81 1.30
C ALA A 68 1.27 8.77 1.69
N ASP A 69 1.58 7.90 2.64
CA ASP A 69 0.65 6.89 3.14
C ASP A 69 -0.59 7.53 3.79
N LEU A 70 -0.38 8.56 4.63
CA LEU A 70 -1.46 9.31 5.27
C LEU A 70 -2.36 10.00 4.24
N LEU A 71 -1.76 10.73 3.29
CA LEU A 71 -2.50 11.46 2.28
C LEU A 71 -3.30 10.53 1.37
N LEU A 72 -2.73 9.41 0.95
CA LEU A 72 -3.41 8.41 0.14
C LEU A 72 -4.53 7.72 0.92
N GLY A 73 -4.27 7.34 2.18
CA GLY A 73 -5.29 6.74 3.06
C GLY A 73 -6.49 7.66 3.27
N LEU A 74 -6.25 8.95 3.57
CA LEU A 74 -7.30 9.95 3.74
C LEU A 74 -8.03 10.26 2.44
N ALA A 75 -7.30 10.43 1.32
CA ALA A 75 -7.92 10.65 0.02
C ALA A 75 -8.83 9.49 -0.37
N MET A 76 -8.41 8.25 -0.11
CA MET A 76 -9.18 7.04 -0.41
C MET A 76 -10.41 6.90 0.49
N ALA A 77 -10.32 7.34 1.75
CA ALA A 77 -11.44 7.34 2.69
C ALA A 77 -12.49 8.42 2.34
N LEU A 78 -12.04 9.65 2.06
CA LEU A 78 -12.90 10.82 1.95
C LEU A 78 -13.43 11.05 0.54
N ARG A 79 -12.60 10.80 -0.48
CA ARG A 79 -12.94 11.02 -1.90
C ARG A 79 -12.44 9.85 -2.76
N PRO A 80 -12.98 8.64 -2.56
CA PRO A 80 -12.63 7.49 -3.37
C PRO A 80 -12.91 7.78 -4.84
N GLY A 81 -11.94 7.46 -5.70
CA GLY A 81 -12.08 7.69 -7.13
C GLY A 81 -10.88 7.17 -7.91
N ARG A 82 -11.04 7.10 -9.24
CA ARG A 82 -10.04 6.53 -10.15
C ARG A 82 -8.63 7.08 -9.94
N TRP A 83 -8.51 8.40 -9.74
CA TRP A 83 -7.23 9.07 -9.62
C TRP A 83 -6.52 8.73 -8.31
N VAL A 84 -7.27 8.55 -7.22
CA VAL A 84 -6.72 8.14 -5.92
C VAL A 84 -6.17 6.72 -6.00
N TYR A 85 -6.89 5.80 -6.66
CA TYR A 85 -6.40 4.42 -6.80
C TYR A 85 -5.18 4.32 -7.73
N TRP A 86 -5.15 5.10 -8.82
CA TRP A 86 -3.96 5.19 -9.67
C TRP A 86 -2.77 5.80 -8.95
N ALA A 87 -2.98 6.87 -8.17
CA ALA A 87 -1.93 7.46 -7.35
C ALA A 87 -1.41 6.46 -6.32
N ALA A 88 -2.30 5.73 -5.65
CA ALA A 88 -1.92 4.70 -4.68
C ALA A 88 -1.10 3.57 -5.33
N LEU A 89 -1.51 3.09 -6.51
CA LEU A 89 -0.74 2.11 -7.28
C LEU A 89 0.62 2.66 -7.70
N GLY A 90 0.67 3.88 -8.21
CA GLY A 90 1.90 4.51 -8.69
C GLY A 90 2.92 4.73 -7.57
N VAL A 91 2.48 5.31 -6.44
CA VAL A 91 3.34 5.52 -5.26
C VAL A 91 3.83 4.18 -4.71
N MET A 92 2.93 3.22 -4.51
CA MET A 92 3.31 1.89 -4.03
C MET A 92 4.28 1.18 -4.97
N ALA A 93 4.06 1.25 -6.29
CA ALA A 93 4.94 0.64 -7.28
C ALA A 93 6.33 1.30 -7.29
N LEU A 94 6.39 2.63 -7.24
CA LEU A 94 7.64 3.38 -7.15
C LEU A 94 8.44 2.99 -5.91
N MET A 95 7.80 2.99 -4.74
CA MET A 95 8.44 2.62 -3.48
C MET A 95 8.88 1.16 -3.46
N THR A 96 8.07 0.25 -4.03
CA THR A 96 8.42 -1.18 -4.15
C THR A 96 9.61 -1.38 -5.06
N LEU A 97 9.67 -0.66 -6.19
CA LEU A 97 10.79 -0.72 -7.12
C LEU A 97 12.07 -0.17 -6.47
N ALA A 98 11.99 0.99 -5.81
CA ALA A 98 13.11 1.57 -5.07
C ALA A 98 13.63 0.59 -4.01
N ALA A 99 12.75 0.01 -3.19
CA ALA A 99 13.12 -0.98 -2.18
C ALA A 99 13.72 -2.26 -2.80
N THR A 100 13.22 -2.70 -3.96
CA THR A 100 13.77 -3.87 -4.68
C THR A 100 15.19 -3.61 -5.17
N LEU A 101 15.46 -2.41 -5.68
CA LEU A 101 16.79 -2.02 -6.16
C LEU A 101 17.79 -1.84 -5.00
N LEU A 102 17.33 -1.32 -3.87
CA LEU A 102 18.17 -1.07 -2.69
C LEU A 102 18.42 -2.35 -1.87
N LEU A 103 17.39 -3.15 -1.61
CA LEU A 103 17.46 -4.39 -0.84
C LEU A 103 16.59 -5.48 -1.47
N PRO A 104 17.07 -6.19 -2.52
CA PRO A 104 16.31 -7.26 -3.17
C PRO A 104 15.97 -8.42 -2.22
N ALA A 105 16.74 -8.61 -1.15
CA ALA A 105 16.47 -9.61 -0.11
C ALA A 105 15.11 -9.42 0.59
N LEU A 106 14.51 -8.22 0.53
CA LEU A 106 13.19 -7.94 1.11
C LEU A 106 12.04 -8.76 0.48
N TRP A 107 12.25 -9.35 -0.70
CA TRP A 107 11.31 -10.30 -1.31
C TRP A 107 11.20 -11.63 -0.54
N LEU A 108 12.30 -12.06 0.10
CA LEU A 108 12.40 -13.32 0.84
C LEU A 108 12.33 -13.12 2.36
N HIS A 109 12.14 -11.89 2.82
CA HIS A 109 12.05 -11.58 4.24
C HIS A 109 10.78 -12.24 4.84
N PRO A 110 10.85 -12.85 6.05
CA PRO A 110 9.75 -13.64 6.62
C PRO A 110 8.45 -12.85 6.83
N LEU A 111 8.56 -11.55 7.08
CA LEU A 111 7.41 -10.65 7.22
C LEU A 111 6.82 -10.17 5.88
N GLY A 112 7.40 -10.55 4.74
CA GLY A 112 6.89 -10.24 3.40
C GLY A 112 6.66 -8.74 3.10
N PRO A 113 7.62 -7.84 3.40
CA PRO A 113 7.42 -6.39 3.26
C PRO A 113 7.12 -5.97 1.82
N LEU A 114 7.68 -6.65 0.81
CA LEU A 114 7.37 -6.39 -0.60
C LEU A 114 6.26 -7.30 -1.14
N THR A 115 6.20 -8.56 -0.69
CA THR A 115 5.19 -9.52 -1.18
C THR A 115 3.77 -9.13 -0.78
N LYS A 116 3.58 -8.45 0.36
CA LYS A 116 2.28 -7.89 0.75
C LYS A 116 1.75 -6.83 -0.22
N ASN A 117 2.60 -6.19 -1.03
CA ASN A 117 2.16 -5.18 -2.00
C ASN A 117 1.43 -5.82 -3.20
N ILE A 118 1.64 -7.10 -3.48
CA ILE A 118 0.94 -7.83 -4.56
C ILE A 118 -0.57 -7.89 -4.32
N PRO A 119 -1.08 -8.42 -3.18
CA PRO A 119 -2.51 -8.42 -2.92
C PRO A 119 -3.10 -7.01 -2.75
N LEU A 120 -2.33 -6.04 -2.24
CA LEU A 120 -2.76 -4.64 -2.18
C LEU A 120 -2.95 -4.05 -3.60
N ALA A 121 -2.03 -4.33 -4.52
CA ALA A 121 -2.15 -3.93 -5.93
C ALA A 121 -3.36 -4.57 -6.60
N ALA A 122 -3.61 -5.86 -6.34
CA ALA A 122 -4.78 -6.56 -6.85
C ALA A 122 -6.09 -5.93 -6.33
N GLY A 123 -6.12 -5.55 -5.05
CA GLY A 123 -7.26 -4.85 -4.44
C GLY A 123 -7.53 -3.48 -5.08
N LEU A 124 -6.49 -2.66 -5.22
CA LEU A 124 -6.57 -1.36 -5.90
C LEU A 124 -7.02 -1.50 -7.36
N TRP A 125 -6.47 -2.47 -8.09
CA TRP A 125 -6.87 -2.76 -9.46
C TRP A 125 -8.33 -3.17 -9.57
N LEU A 126 -8.83 -3.98 -8.63
CA LEU A 126 -10.24 -4.36 -8.60
C LEU A 126 -11.15 -3.14 -8.36
N LEU A 127 -10.79 -2.25 -7.44
CA LEU A 127 -11.52 -1.01 -7.19
C LEU A 127 -11.50 -0.09 -8.42
N LEU A 128 -10.37 0.03 -9.12
CA LEU A 128 -10.26 0.77 -10.38
C LEU A 128 -11.20 0.22 -11.45
N ARG A 129 -11.26 -1.10 -11.59
CA ARG A 129 -12.12 -1.74 -12.59
C ARG A 129 -13.60 -1.55 -12.31
N GLU A 130 -14.00 -1.52 -11.04
CA GLU A 130 -15.40 -1.19 -10.72
C GLU A 130 -15.70 0.27 -10.97
N GLU A 131 -14.79 1.17 -10.62
CA GLU A 131 -14.99 2.60 -10.84
C GLU A 131 -15.11 2.95 -12.34
N ALA A 132 -14.42 2.21 -13.21
CA ALA A 132 -14.54 2.35 -14.66
C ALA A 132 -15.85 1.78 -15.24
N ARG A 133 -16.60 0.98 -14.45
CA ARG A 133 -17.91 0.43 -14.84
C ARG A 133 -19.09 1.31 -14.41
N ARG A 134 -18.84 2.33 -13.58
CA ARG A 134 -19.81 3.34 -13.15
C ARG A 134 -19.83 4.49 -14.14
#